data_AF-F3PYN9-F1
#
_entry.id   AF-F3PYN9-F1
#
_cell.length_a   1.000
_cell.length_b   1.000
_cell.length_c   1.000
_cell.angle_alpha   90.00
_cell.angle_beta   90.00
_cell.angle_gamma   90.00
#
_symmetry.space_group_name_H-M   'P 1'
#
loop_
_entity.id
_entity.type
_entity.pdbx_description
1 polymer ?
#
loop_
_entity_poly.entity_id
_entity_poly.type
_entity_poly.pdbx_seq_one_letter_code
_entity_poly.pdbx_strand_id
1 'polypeptide(L)'
;MHEETGYEFLRRIAYQYGEWFYYDGQKLHFGNPQKDKNETVTYDVELENVSFGSRIAPFHYSRHDYMAEDDRPLYADDSARVNGINTYLANAISTSESVYQSPTTLYNKAAVGHPVHMNRLLEFEKGRDTASLVWLRGKSKTCRVRIGEPIAVKIPASMCNRRDLGQYRVMSVIHEVDKNGVY
;
A
#
# COMPACT_ATOMS: atom_id res chain seq x y z
N MET A 1 19.86 20.64 -12.89
CA MET A 1 19.64 19.44 -13.71
C MET A 1 19.33 18.33 -12.73
N HIS A 2 18.11 17.78 -12.72
CA HIS A 2 17.75 16.74 -11.74
C HIS A 2 18.36 15.40 -12.19
N GLU A 3 19.06 14.72 -11.29
CA GLU A 3 19.78 13.45 -11.53
C GLU A 3 18.83 12.23 -11.50
N GLU A 4 17.62 12.36 -12.06
CA GLU A 4 16.64 11.26 -12.11
C GLU A 4 16.28 10.90 -13.55
N THR A 5 16.10 9.61 -13.82
CA THR A 5 15.58 9.14 -15.09
C THR A 5 14.09 9.48 -15.24
N GLY A 6 13.57 9.49 -16.48
CA GLY A 6 12.14 9.73 -16.72
C GLY A 6 11.23 8.73 -16.00
N TYR A 7 11.68 7.47 -15.85
CA TYR A 7 10.93 6.45 -15.10
C TYR A 7 10.91 6.76 -13.59
N GLU A 8 12.05 7.14 -13.01
CA GLU A 8 12.13 7.51 -11.60
C GLU A 8 11.32 8.76 -11.29
N PHE A 9 11.34 9.75 -12.19
CA PHE A 9 10.49 10.93 -12.11
C PHE A 9 9.01 10.53 -12.03
N LEU A 10 8.51 9.72 -12.96
CA LEU A 10 7.12 9.27 -12.96
C LEU A 10 6.77 8.45 -11.71
N ARG A 11 7.66 7.56 -11.28
CA ARG A 11 7.48 6.78 -10.06
C ARG A 11 7.37 7.68 -8.82
N ARG A 12 8.23 8.69 -8.73
CA ARG A 12 8.23 9.66 -7.62
C ARG A 12 6.94 10.47 -7.60
N ILE A 13 6.50 10.97 -8.76
CA ILE A 13 5.23 11.71 -8.88
C ILE A 13 4.04 10.80 -8.50
N ALA A 14 3.98 9.57 -9.01
CA ALA A 14 2.91 8.64 -8.65
C ALA A 14 2.87 8.38 -7.13
N TYR A 15 4.02 8.12 -6.51
CA TYR A 15 4.12 7.91 -5.06
C TYR A 15 3.65 9.13 -4.26
N GLN A 16 4.04 10.33 -4.71
CA GLN A 16 3.71 11.60 -4.05
C GLN A 16 2.20 11.87 -4.07
N TYR A 17 1.54 11.61 -5.20
CA TYR A 17 0.11 11.84 -5.38
C TYR A 17 -0.77 10.61 -5.14
N GLY A 18 -0.22 9.55 -4.52
CA GLY A 18 -1.00 8.37 -4.14
C GLY A 18 -1.49 7.52 -5.32
N GLU A 19 -0.86 7.65 -6.48
CA GLU A 19 -1.19 6.90 -7.69
C GLU A 19 -0.38 5.61 -7.77
N TRP A 20 -0.96 4.60 -8.44
CA TRP A 20 -0.25 3.36 -8.73
C TRP A 20 0.68 3.53 -9.92
N PHE A 21 1.84 2.87 -9.87
CA PHE A 21 2.81 2.88 -10.95
C PHE A 21 3.51 1.53 -11.05
N TYR A 22 3.16 0.73 -12.06
CA TYR A 22 3.72 -0.60 -12.26
C TYR A 22 3.60 -1.05 -13.72
N TYR A 23 4.49 -1.96 -14.13
CA TYR A 23 4.44 -2.62 -15.42
C TYR A 23 3.88 -4.05 -15.25
N ASP A 24 2.87 -4.42 -16.02
CA ASP A 24 2.21 -5.73 -15.91
C ASP A 24 2.77 -6.81 -16.85
N GLY A 25 3.85 -6.51 -17.56
CA GLY A 25 4.40 -7.38 -18.61
C GLY A 25 3.99 -6.98 -20.02
N GLN A 26 2.97 -6.13 -20.19
CA GLN A 26 2.46 -5.66 -21.49
C GLN A 26 2.39 -4.13 -21.56
N LYS A 27 1.94 -3.47 -20.49
CA LYS A 27 1.74 -2.02 -20.41
C LYS A 27 2.18 -1.47 -19.07
N LEU A 28 2.64 -0.22 -19.11
CA LEU A 28 2.92 0.57 -17.93
C LEU A 28 1.62 1.23 -17.48
N HIS A 29 1.23 0.98 -16.23
CA HIS A 29 0.07 1.59 -15.60
C HIS A 29 0.50 2.78 -14.77
N PHE A 30 -0.21 3.90 -14.92
CA PHE A 30 -0.11 5.07 -14.06
C PHE A 30 -1.54 5.45 -13.64
N GLY A 31 -1.79 5.48 -12.33
CA GLY A 31 -3.09 5.83 -11.77
C GLY A 31 -3.83 4.67 -11.13
N ASN A 32 -4.92 4.96 -10.41
CA ASN A 32 -5.76 3.94 -9.78
C ASN A 32 -6.32 2.91 -10.79
N PRO A 33 -5.96 1.61 -10.69
CA PRO A 33 -6.32 0.58 -11.66
C PRO A 33 -7.83 0.21 -11.73
N GLN A 34 -8.72 0.99 -11.10
CA GLN A 34 -10.16 0.68 -10.96
C GLN A 34 -10.41 -0.67 -10.26
N LYS A 35 -11.69 -0.99 -10.00
CA LYS A 35 -12.08 -2.20 -9.28
C LYS A 35 -11.92 -3.44 -10.16
N ASP A 36 -10.73 -4.01 -10.13
CA ASP A 36 -10.51 -5.36 -10.64
C ASP A 36 -11.25 -6.39 -9.77
N LYS A 37 -11.74 -7.44 -10.42
CA LYS A 37 -12.37 -8.58 -9.76
C LYS A 37 -11.34 -9.26 -8.86
N ASN A 38 -11.69 -9.52 -7.59
CA ASN A 38 -10.80 -10.23 -6.68
C ASN A 38 -10.60 -11.68 -7.13
N GLU A 39 -9.38 -12.06 -7.48
CA GLU A 39 -9.01 -13.46 -7.64
C GLU A 39 -8.93 -14.11 -6.25
N THR A 40 -9.57 -15.27 -6.07
CA THR A 40 -9.48 -16.00 -4.79
C THR A 40 -8.40 -17.04 -4.88
N VAL A 41 -7.46 -17.01 -3.93
CA VAL A 41 -6.40 -18.00 -3.80
C VAL A 41 -6.48 -18.67 -2.43
N THR A 42 -6.46 -20.00 -2.41
CA THR A 42 -6.61 -20.79 -1.19
C THR A 42 -5.30 -21.49 -0.84
N TYR A 43 -4.92 -21.43 0.44
CA TYR A 43 -3.80 -22.19 0.98
C TYR A 43 -3.99 -23.70 0.75
N ASP A 44 -2.91 -24.39 0.36
CA ASP A 44 -2.88 -25.82 0.00
C ASP A 44 -3.74 -26.21 -1.23
N VAL A 45 -4.24 -25.21 -1.96
CA VAL A 45 -4.91 -25.40 -3.27
C VAL A 45 -4.12 -24.65 -4.34
N GLU A 46 -4.14 -23.31 -4.31
CA GLU A 46 -3.35 -22.46 -5.20
C GLU A 46 -2.01 -22.03 -4.59
N LEU A 47 -1.95 -21.91 -3.26
CA LEU A 47 -0.76 -21.44 -2.55
C LEU A 47 -0.06 -22.62 -1.89
N GLU A 48 1.22 -22.79 -2.20
CA GLU A 48 2.09 -23.80 -1.61
C GLU A 48 2.54 -23.40 -0.21
N ASN A 49 2.91 -22.14 -0.03
CA ASN A 49 3.28 -21.59 1.26
C ASN A 49 2.75 -20.17 1.42
N VAL A 50 2.48 -19.78 2.66
CA VAL A 50 2.02 -18.45 3.02
C VAL A 50 2.73 -18.03 4.31
N SER A 51 3.35 -16.87 4.27
CA SER A 51 3.89 -16.13 5.40
C SER A 51 3.10 -14.84 5.54
N PHE A 52 2.44 -14.69 6.68
CA PHE A 52 1.68 -13.51 7.04
C PHE A 52 2.43 -12.77 8.16
N GLY A 53 2.54 -11.45 8.04
CA GLY A 53 3.26 -10.65 9.00
C GLY A 53 2.61 -9.31 9.25
N SER A 54 2.99 -8.72 10.38
CA SER A 54 2.60 -7.36 10.75
C SER A 54 3.82 -6.59 11.22
N ARG A 55 3.79 -5.27 11.07
CA ARG A 55 4.75 -4.32 11.64
C ARG A 55 4.00 -3.18 12.30
N ILE A 56 4.65 -2.49 13.22
CA ILE A 56 4.16 -1.23 13.79
C ILE A 56 4.81 -0.03 13.10
N ALA A 57 4.14 1.12 13.10
CA ALA A 57 4.65 2.38 12.53
C ALA A 57 4.08 3.60 13.27
N PRO A 58 4.78 4.75 13.30
CA PRO A 58 4.23 5.97 13.90
C PRO A 58 3.09 6.53 13.04
N PHE A 59 1.92 6.81 13.64
CA PHE A 59 0.75 7.35 12.94
C PHE A 59 0.41 8.80 13.31
N HIS A 60 1.02 9.34 14.37
CA HIS A 60 0.83 10.72 14.80
C HIS A 60 1.80 11.66 14.12
N TYR A 61 1.49 12.06 12.89
CA TYR A 61 2.32 13.00 12.15
C TYR A 61 1.51 14.04 11.37
N SER A 62 2.00 15.28 11.39
CA SER A 62 1.44 16.40 10.64
C SER A 62 2.43 16.95 9.63
N ARG A 63 1.92 17.76 8.70
CA ARG A 63 2.72 18.47 7.68
C ARG A 63 2.46 19.96 7.78
N HIS A 64 3.52 20.74 7.58
CA HIS A 64 3.43 22.18 7.45
C HIS A 64 4.15 22.64 6.17
N ASP A 65 3.70 23.76 5.64
CA ASP A 65 4.27 24.45 4.50
C ASP A 65 3.97 25.95 4.60
N TYR A 66 4.48 26.77 3.68
CA TYR A 66 4.26 28.21 3.71
C TYR A 66 4.04 28.78 2.30
N MET A 67 2.94 29.50 2.13
CA MET A 67 2.60 30.22 0.90
C MET A 67 3.11 31.65 0.97
N ALA A 68 4.19 31.94 0.24
CA ALA A 68 4.81 33.26 0.24
C ALA A 68 3.94 34.33 -0.44
N GLU A 69 3.13 33.98 -1.44
CA GLU A 69 2.26 34.92 -2.16
C GLU A 69 1.23 35.59 -1.24
N ASP A 70 0.72 34.83 -0.26
CA ASP A 70 -0.32 35.25 0.68
C ASP A 70 0.20 35.47 2.12
N ASP A 71 1.51 35.38 2.35
CA ASP A 71 2.14 35.35 3.69
C ASP A 71 1.40 34.41 4.66
N ARG A 72 1.13 33.18 4.22
CA ARG A 72 0.22 32.27 4.91
C ARG A 72 0.86 30.92 5.23
N PRO A 73 0.86 30.49 6.51
CA PRO A 73 1.24 29.13 6.87
C PRO A 73 0.14 28.14 6.45
N LEU A 74 0.58 26.98 5.98
CA LEU A 74 -0.25 25.82 5.70
C LEU A 74 -0.01 24.76 6.76
N TYR A 75 -1.08 24.08 7.18
CA TYR A 75 -1.01 22.97 8.12
C TYR A 75 -2.01 21.86 7.74
N ALA A 76 -1.58 20.61 7.92
CA ALA A 76 -2.35 19.40 7.67
C ALA A 76 -2.03 18.40 8.79
N ASP A 77 -3.06 17.85 9.42
CA ASP A 77 -2.94 16.88 10.50
C ASP A 77 -3.28 15.46 10.05
N ASP A 78 -3.07 14.50 10.94
CA ASP A 78 -3.35 13.09 10.73
C ASP A 78 -4.85 12.72 10.86
N SER A 79 -5.78 13.68 10.80
CA SER A 79 -7.23 13.41 10.97
C SER A 79 -7.86 12.58 9.84
N ALA A 80 -7.17 12.45 8.71
CA ALA A 80 -7.55 11.63 7.58
C ALA A 80 -7.98 10.21 7.98
N ARG A 81 -9.13 9.75 7.46
CA ARG A 81 -9.60 8.37 7.67
C ARG A 81 -9.07 7.46 6.59
N VAL A 82 -8.58 6.28 6.99
CA VAL A 82 -8.20 5.21 6.06
C VAL A 82 -9.36 4.23 5.93
N ASN A 83 -9.79 3.98 4.70
CA ASN A 83 -10.85 3.02 4.39
C ASN A 83 -10.30 1.59 4.31
N GLY A 84 -11.19 0.58 4.42
CA GLY A 84 -10.81 -0.82 4.18
C GLY A 84 -10.02 -1.48 5.32
N ILE A 85 -10.10 -0.93 6.54
CA ILE A 85 -9.45 -1.49 7.73
C ILE A 85 -10.12 -2.81 8.09
N ASN A 86 -9.38 -3.92 7.98
CA ASN A 86 -9.79 -5.23 8.48
C ASN A 86 -9.33 -5.45 9.93
N THR A 87 -9.69 -6.57 10.54
CA THR A 87 -9.31 -6.89 11.93
C THR A 87 -7.79 -6.86 12.16
N TYR A 88 -7.00 -7.32 11.18
CA TYR A 88 -5.55 -7.38 11.31
C TYR A 88 -4.93 -5.99 11.30
N LEU A 89 -5.38 -5.13 10.38
CA LEU A 89 -4.98 -3.72 10.30
C LEU A 89 -5.40 -2.97 11.56
N ALA A 90 -6.64 -3.16 12.03
CA ALA A 90 -7.13 -2.51 13.25
C ALA A 90 -6.25 -2.82 14.47
N ASN A 91 -5.86 -4.09 14.64
CA ASN A 91 -4.97 -4.49 15.72
C ASN A 91 -3.57 -3.90 15.56
N ALA A 92 -3.01 -3.89 14.34
CA ALA A 92 -1.70 -3.32 14.06
C ALA A 92 -1.67 -1.80 14.29
N ILE A 93 -2.74 -1.08 13.92
CA ILE A 93 -2.91 0.35 14.19
C ILE A 93 -2.96 0.61 15.69
N SER A 94 -3.85 -0.07 16.42
CA SER A 94 -3.99 0.12 17.87
C SER A 94 -2.68 -0.20 18.62
N THR A 95 -1.99 -1.27 18.21
CA THR A 95 -0.67 -1.60 18.77
C THR A 95 0.34 -0.49 18.47
N SER A 96 0.36 0.02 17.24
CA SER A 96 1.25 1.10 16.83
C SER A 96 1.02 2.38 17.63
N GLU A 97 -0.22 2.79 17.83
CA GLU A 97 -0.60 3.98 18.61
C GLU A 97 -0.22 3.85 20.09
N SER A 98 -0.30 2.64 20.65
CA SER A 98 0.13 2.41 22.04
C SER A 98 1.65 2.54 22.24
N VAL A 99 2.45 2.23 21.22
CA VAL A 99 3.92 2.32 21.24
C VAL A 99 4.40 3.71 20.83
N TYR A 100 3.87 4.27 19.74
CA TYR A 100 4.28 5.56 19.18
C TYR A 100 3.29 6.65 19.55
N GLN A 101 3.44 7.20 20.76
CA GLN A 101 2.51 8.19 21.31
C GLN A 101 2.87 9.64 20.94
N SER A 102 4.13 9.90 20.59
CA SER A 102 4.62 11.26 20.36
C SER A 102 4.26 11.77 18.97
N PRO A 103 3.56 12.91 18.85
CA PRO A 103 3.29 13.51 17.55
C PRO A 103 4.56 14.15 16.96
N THR A 104 4.67 14.16 15.63
CA THR A 104 5.76 14.82 14.91
C THR A 104 5.24 15.70 13.78
N THR A 105 5.71 16.94 13.71
CA THR A 105 5.43 17.86 12.59
C THR A 105 6.62 17.87 11.64
N LEU A 106 6.40 17.54 10.37
CA LEU A 106 7.43 17.57 9.33
C LEU A 106 7.08 18.61 8.24
N TYR A 107 8.06 19.00 7.44
CA TYR A 107 7.82 19.82 6.26
C TYR A 107 7.06 19.02 5.20
N ASN A 108 6.25 19.70 4.39
CA ASN A 108 5.52 19.07 3.31
C ASN A 108 6.45 18.63 2.17
N LYS A 109 6.20 17.46 1.59
CA LYS A 109 7.07 16.85 0.57
C LYS A 109 6.82 17.40 -0.84
N ALA A 110 5.67 18.03 -1.08
CA ALA A 110 5.28 18.61 -2.37
C ALA A 110 4.96 20.08 -2.20
N ALA A 111 5.29 20.92 -3.18
CA ALA A 111 4.74 22.26 -3.23
C ALA A 111 3.22 22.19 -3.38
N VAL A 112 2.49 22.96 -2.56
CA VAL A 112 1.03 23.02 -2.58
C VAL A 112 0.59 24.47 -2.55
N GLY A 113 -0.34 24.83 -3.44
CA GLY A 113 -0.94 26.17 -3.48
C GLY A 113 -2.21 26.31 -2.64
N HIS A 114 -2.64 25.26 -1.93
CA HIS A 114 -3.87 25.31 -1.14
C HIS A 114 -3.86 24.25 -0.02
N PRO A 115 -4.40 24.55 1.19
CA PRO A 115 -4.45 23.60 2.32
C PRO A 115 -5.09 22.25 1.97
N VAL A 116 -6.13 22.27 1.12
CA VAL A 116 -6.82 21.05 0.67
C VAL A 116 -5.88 20.07 -0.03
N HIS A 117 -4.94 20.57 -0.83
CA HIS A 117 -3.95 19.70 -1.49
C HIS A 117 -2.99 19.08 -0.47
N MET A 118 -2.64 19.82 0.58
CA MET A 118 -1.77 19.28 1.63
C MET A 118 -2.44 18.17 2.44
N ASN A 119 -3.71 18.37 2.81
CA ASN A 119 -4.51 17.33 3.45
C ASN A 119 -4.60 16.07 2.57
N ARG A 120 -4.80 16.26 1.25
CA ARG A 120 -4.86 15.15 0.28
C ARG A 120 -3.56 14.36 0.20
N LEU A 121 -2.40 15.03 0.19
CA LEU A 121 -1.10 14.36 0.20
C LEU A 121 -0.89 13.56 1.49
N LEU A 122 -1.30 14.13 2.63
CA LEU A 122 -1.20 13.48 3.92
C LEU A 122 -2.15 12.27 4.02
N GLU A 123 -3.35 12.34 3.44
CA GLU A 123 -4.27 11.21 3.27
C GLU A 123 -3.60 10.04 2.52
N PHE A 124 -2.89 10.33 1.42
CA PHE A 124 -2.18 9.31 0.65
C PHE A 124 -1.02 8.69 1.43
N GLU A 125 -0.25 9.51 2.15
CA GLU A 125 0.84 9.03 3.01
C GLU A 125 0.30 8.10 4.09
N LYS A 126 -0.75 8.52 4.81
CA LYS A 126 -1.41 7.72 5.84
C LYS A 126 -1.97 6.42 5.28
N GLY A 127 -2.64 6.47 4.13
CA GLY A 127 -3.16 5.28 3.45
C GLY A 127 -2.06 4.28 3.09
N ARG A 128 -0.92 4.74 2.58
CA ARG A 128 0.24 3.90 2.26
C ARG A 128 0.86 3.28 3.50
N ASP A 129 1.06 4.07 4.56
CA ASP A 129 1.65 3.60 5.80
C ASP A 129 0.75 2.55 6.48
N THR A 130 -0.56 2.82 6.56
CA THR A 130 -1.53 1.86 7.09
C THR A 130 -1.56 0.56 6.27
N ALA A 131 -1.62 0.65 4.94
CA ALA A 131 -1.65 -0.54 4.08
C ALA A 131 -0.40 -1.43 4.23
N SER A 132 0.74 -0.84 4.60
CA SER A 132 2.00 -1.55 4.77
C SER A 132 2.20 -2.17 6.16
N LEU A 133 1.26 -1.98 7.10
CA LEU A 133 1.34 -2.58 8.43
C LEU A 133 1.19 -4.09 8.37
N VAL A 134 0.34 -4.59 7.48
CA VAL A 134 0.05 -6.02 7.35
C VAL A 134 0.42 -6.45 5.94
N TRP A 135 1.19 -7.52 5.84
CA TRP A 135 1.67 -8.03 4.56
C TRP A 135 1.53 -9.54 4.50
N LEU A 136 1.50 -10.04 3.28
CA LEU A 136 1.46 -11.47 2.98
C LEU A 136 2.46 -11.77 1.87
N ARG A 137 3.26 -12.81 2.06
CA ARG A 137 4.18 -13.37 1.06
C ARG A 137 3.87 -14.85 0.92
N GLY A 138 3.93 -15.37 -0.28
CA GLY A 138 3.72 -16.80 -0.51
C GLY A 138 4.23 -17.24 -1.86
N LYS A 139 4.31 -18.55 -2.04
CA LYS A 139 4.59 -19.21 -3.30
C LYS A 139 3.29 -19.83 -3.81
N SER A 140 2.97 -19.58 -5.07
CA SER A 140 1.79 -20.11 -5.72
C SER A 140 2.18 -21.14 -6.77
N LYS A 141 1.31 -22.13 -6.99
CA LYS A 141 1.42 -23.12 -8.08
C LYS A 141 0.66 -22.67 -9.34
N THR A 142 0.15 -21.43 -9.37
CA THR A 142 -0.65 -20.88 -10.47
C THR A 142 -0.12 -19.53 -10.92
N CYS A 143 -0.24 -19.23 -12.22
CA CYS A 143 0.11 -17.94 -12.81
C CYS A 143 -1.05 -16.94 -12.80
N ARG A 144 -2.17 -17.23 -12.10
CA ARG A 144 -3.35 -16.35 -12.07
C ARG A 144 -3.15 -15.09 -11.24
N VAL A 145 -2.19 -15.10 -10.30
CA VAL A 145 -1.85 -13.94 -9.49
C VAL A 145 -1.01 -12.97 -10.31
N ARG A 146 -1.46 -11.72 -10.46
CA ARG A 146 -0.81 -10.70 -11.28
C ARG A 146 -0.50 -9.46 -10.46
N ILE A 147 0.60 -8.78 -10.83
CA ILE A 147 0.98 -7.51 -10.19
C ILE A 147 -0.14 -6.49 -10.35
N GLY A 148 -0.38 -5.73 -9.28
CA GLY A 148 -1.41 -4.70 -9.24
C GLY A 148 -2.81 -5.23 -9.01
N GLU A 149 -3.13 -6.51 -9.28
CA GLU A 149 -4.49 -7.04 -9.08
C GLU A 149 -4.80 -7.35 -7.60
N PRO A 150 -6.06 -7.20 -7.16
CA PRO A 150 -6.49 -7.59 -5.83
C PRO A 150 -6.73 -9.10 -5.74
N ILE A 151 -6.31 -9.69 -4.62
CA ILE A 151 -6.50 -11.10 -4.29
C ILE A 151 -7.18 -11.25 -2.94
N ALA A 152 -8.03 -12.27 -2.80
CA ALA A 152 -8.58 -12.70 -1.52
C ALA A 152 -7.90 -14.01 -1.11
N VAL A 153 -7.25 -14.02 0.06
CA VAL A 153 -6.48 -15.18 0.52
C VAL A 153 -7.27 -15.95 1.57
N LYS A 154 -7.45 -17.26 1.34
CA LYS A 154 -8.26 -18.12 2.21
C LYS A 154 -7.49 -19.34 2.71
N ILE A 155 -7.90 -19.86 3.85
CA ILE A 155 -7.47 -21.15 4.40
C ILE A 155 -8.63 -22.17 4.23
N PRO A 156 -8.36 -23.41 3.83
CA PRO A 156 -9.37 -24.45 3.74
C PRO A 156 -10.15 -24.65 5.05
N ALA A 157 -11.43 -24.98 4.92
CA ALA A 157 -12.30 -25.23 6.07
C ALA A 157 -11.87 -26.44 6.91
N SER A 158 -11.14 -27.38 6.31
CA SER A 158 -10.57 -28.55 6.99
C SER A 158 -9.44 -28.21 7.95
N MET A 159 -8.80 -27.04 7.82
CA MET A 159 -7.61 -26.69 8.60
C MET A 159 -7.87 -25.71 9.75
N CYS A 160 -8.77 -24.74 9.59
CA CYS A 160 -9.05 -23.77 10.65
C CYS A 160 -10.44 -23.13 10.57
N ASN A 161 -10.90 -22.61 11.71
CA ASN A 161 -12.18 -21.90 11.82
C ASN A 161 -12.14 -20.50 11.18
N ARG A 162 -11.01 -19.78 11.29
CA ARG A 162 -10.83 -18.45 10.68
C ARG A 162 -10.21 -18.58 9.30
N ARG A 163 -11.08 -18.67 8.31
CA ARG A 163 -10.70 -19.01 6.92
C ARG A 163 -10.26 -17.83 6.07
N ASP A 164 -10.52 -16.60 6.50
CA ASP A 164 -10.19 -15.40 5.72
C ASP A 164 -8.92 -14.76 6.27
N LEU A 165 -7.86 -14.75 5.46
CA LEU A 165 -6.63 -14.02 5.74
C LEU A 165 -6.68 -12.57 5.26
N GLY A 166 -7.71 -12.21 4.49
CA GLY A 166 -7.97 -10.85 4.05
C GLY A 166 -7.81 -10.65 2.55
N GLN A 167 -8.01 -9.39 2.14
CA GLN A 167 -7.84 -8.92 0.77
C GLN A 167 -6.56 -8.12 0.67
N TYR A 168 -5.78 -8.40 -0.37
CA TYR A 168 -4.48 -7.81 -0.61
C TYR A 168 -4.39 -7.33 -2.05
N ARG A 169 -3.62 -6.28 -2.30
CA ARG A 169 -3.20 -5.94 -3.66
C ARG A 169 -1.78 -6.44 -3.89
N VAL A 170 -1.56 -7.10 -5.01
CA VAL A 170 -0.27 -7.73 -5.30
C VAL A 170 0.76 -6.65 -5.64
N MET A 171 1.76 -6.48 -4.78
CA MET A 171 2.81 -5.45 -4.95
C MET A 171 4.05 -5.94 -5.71
N SER A 172 4.26 -7.26 -5.74
CA SER A 172 5.41 -7.90 -6.38
C SER A 172 5.06 -9.33 -6.73
N VAL A 173 5.48 -9.76 -7.92
CA VAL A 173 5.37 -11.14 -8.40
C VAL A 173 6.69 -11.51 -9.03
N ILE A 174 7.16 -12.73 -8.74
CA ILE A 174 8.32 -13.33 -9.40
C ILE A 174 7.81 -14.62 -10.04
N HIS A 175 8.01 -14.73 -11.35
CA HIS A 175 7.69 -15.93 -12.13
C HIS A 175 8.97 -16.77 -12.22
N GLU A 176 8.92 -18.00 -11.71
CA GLU A 176 10.00 -18.98 -11.85
C GLU A 176 9.48 -20.09 -12.77
N VAL A 177 10.31 -20.56 -13.70
CA VAL A 177 10.00 -21.71 -14.57
C VAL A 177 11.23 -22.59 -14.59
N ASP A 178 11.07 -23.84 -14.18
CA ASP A 178 12.17 -24.79 -14.15
C ASP A 178 12.55 -25.29 -15.56
N LYS A 179 13.64 -26.04 -15.64
CA LYS A 179 14.15 -26.62 -16.90
C LYS A 179 13.15 -27.57 -17.60
N ASN A 180 12.17 -28.10 -16.88
CA ASN A 180 11.15 -29.00 -17.39
C ASN A 180 9.88 -28.24 -17.83
N GLY A 181 9.87 -26.91 -17.70
CA GLY A 181 8.72 -26.07 -18.02
C GLY A 181 7.67 -26.02 -16.90
N VAL A 182 8.00 -26.47 -15.70
CA VAL A 182 7.12 -26.38 -14.53
C VAL A 182 7.25 -24.99 -13.91
N TYR A 183 6.11 -24.33 -13.72
CA TYR A 183 5.98 -23.03 -13.05
C TYR A 183 5.94 -23.19 -11.52
#